data_AF-A0A4Z2I8S2-F1
#
_entry.id   AF-A0A4Z2I8S2-F1
#
_cell.length_a   1.000
_cell.length_b   1.000
_cell.length_c   1.000
_cell.angle_alpha   90.00
_cell.angle_beta   90.00
_cell.angle_gamma   90.00
#
_symmetry.space_group_name_H-M   'P 1'
#
loop_
_entity.id
_entity.type
_entity.pdbx_description
1 polymer ?
#
loop_
_entity_poly.entity_id
_entity_poly.type
_entity_poly.pdbx_seq_one_letter_code
_entity_poly.pdbx_strand_id
1 'polypeptide(L)'
;MKLRSVTFIDSTFRNCHFDDVTSVGSFFRNCTFIDALFFNTDIDESKLVDGTELINSTFTHNKKGCQMTFDDDYSAYWVYFINFLGTLAVLPGNIVSALLMDKIGRLSMLGGSMVLSGISCFFLWFGTSESMMIFMLCLYNGLSISAWNSLDVITTESFPTTRRGTGFGFCNALCKLAAVLGNLIFGSLVGITKAIPILMASSVLVGGGLVALRLPDTKSNVLM
;
A
#
# COMPACT_ATOMS: atom_id res chain seq x y z
N MET A 1 -10.00 -12.16 -27.14
CA MET A 1 -10.59 -12.76 -25.90
C MET A 1 -9.52 -12.76 -24.81
N LYS A 2 -9.85 -12.53 -23.51
CA LYS A 2 -8.85 -12.53 -22.42
C LYS A 2 -9.11 -13.64 -21.41
N LEU A 3 -8.15 -14.56 -21.26
CA LEU A 3 -8.14 -15.61 -20.25
C LEU A 3 -7.24 -15.15 -19.10
N ARG A 4 -7.76 -15.12 -17.86
CA ARG A 4 -7.01 -14.68 -16.67
C ARG A 4 -7.04 -15.75 -15.60
N SER A 5 -5.87 -16.25 -15.21
CA SER A 5 -5.69 -17.28 -14.18
C SER A 5 -6.58 -18.52 -14.36
N VAL A 6 -6.82 -18.94 -15.61
CA VAL A 6 -7.62 -20.12 -15.93
C VAL A 6 -6.70 -21.28 -16.26
N THR A 7 -6.87 -22.41 -15.58
CA THR A 7 -6.16 -23.65 -15.94
C THR A 7 -7.13 -24.62 -16.59
N PHE A 8 -6.89 -24.97 -17.84
CA PHE A 8 -7.60 -26.03 -18.54
C PHE A 8 -6.88 -27.35 -18.31
N ILE A 9 -7.61 -28.39 -17.90
CA ILE A 9 -7.06 -29.71 -17.56
C ILE A 9 -7.84 -30.76 -18.34
N ASP A 10 -7.15 -31.75 -18.91
CA ASP A 10 -7.74 -32.91 -19.61
C ASP A 10 -8.78 -32.53 -20.69
N SER A 11 -8.55 -31.39 -21.36
CA SER A 11 -9.52 -30.78 -22.25
C SER A 11 -9.13 -30.96 -23.72
N THR A 12 -10.10 -31.33 -24.56
CA THR A 12 -9.87 -31.52 -26.01
C THR A 12 -10.50 -30.38 -26.82
N PHE A 13 -9.69 -29.62 -27.54
CA PHE A 13 -10.14 -28.54 -28.42
C PHE A 13 -10.07 -29.01 -29.88
N ARG A 14 -11.22 -29.07 -30.57
CA ARG A 14 -11.31 -29.54 -31.96
C ARG A 14 -11.82 -28.44 -32.88
N ASN A 15 -11.15 -28.25 -34.02
CA ASN A 15 -11.56 -27.31 -35.06
C ASN A 15 -11.81 -25.88 -34.51
N CYS A 16 -10.91 -25.42 -33.64
CA CYS A 16 -11.06 -24.16 -32.89
C CYS A 16 -10.21 -23.04 -33.52
N HIS A 17 -10.77 -21.84 -33.61
CA HIS A 17 -10.07 -20.65 -34.08
C HIS A 17 -9.85 -19.66 -32.94
N PHE A 18 -8.60 -19.49 -32.50
CA PHE A 18 -8.21 -18.55 -31.46
C PHE A 18 -7.68 -17.28 -32.11
N ASP A 19 -8.52 -16.23 -32.16
CA ASP A 19 -8.17 -14.93 -32.72
C ASP A 19 -8.00 -13.89 -31.60
N ASP A 20 -6.84 -13.22 -31.59
CA ASP A 20 -6.45 -12.17 -30.64
C ASP A 20 -6.76 -12.56 -29.17
N VAL A 21 -6.26 -13.74 -28.80
CA VAL A 21 -6.41 -14.30 -27.46
C VAL A 21 -5.18 -13.97 -26.61
N THR A 22 -5.41 -13.36 -25.46
CA THR A 22 -4.39 -13.10 -24.45
C THR A 22 -4.68 -13.94 -23.21
N SER A 23 -3.72 -14.75 -22.78
CA SER A 23 -3.80 -15.76 -21.74
C SER A 23 -2.81 -15.44 -20.61
N VAL A 24 -3.26 -14.64 -19.65
CA VAL A 24 -2.44 -14.18 -18.53
C VAL A 24 -2.59 -15.14 -17.34
N GLY A 25 -1.47 -15.67 -16.83
CA GLY A 25 -1.46 -16.64 -15.73
C GLY A 25 -2.27 -17.91 -15.99
N SER A 26 -2.59 -18.20 -17.24
CA SER A 26 -3.47 -19.29 -17.67
C SER A 26 -2.65 -20.42 -18.29
N PHE A 27 -2.98 -21.67 -17.97
CA PHE A 27 -2.20 -22.85 -18.37
C PHE A 27 -3.10 -23.93 -18.96
N PHE A 28 -2.56 -24.71 -19.89
CA PHE A 28 -3.23 -25.89 -20.45
C PHE A 28 -2.42 -27.12 -20.03
N ARG A 29 -3.05 -28.05 -19.31
CA ARG A 29 -2.43 -29.26 -18.77
C ARG A 29 -3.11 -30.50 -19.34
N ASN A 30 -2.33 -31.40 -19.93
CA ASN A 30 -2.82 -32.62 -20.55
C ASN A 30 -3.98 -32.38 -21.54
N CYS A 31 -3.89 -31.28 -22.30
CA CYS A 31 -4.91 -30.90 -23.28
C CYS A 31 -4.56 -31.44 -24.67
N THR A 32 -5.54 -31.60 -25.56
CA THR A 32 -5.28 -31.97 -26.96
C THR A 32 -5.93 -30.96 -27.90
N PHE A 33 -5.14 -30.33 -28.76
CA PHE A 33 -5.62 -29.43 -29.80
C PHE A 33 -5.59 -30.15 -31.15
N ILE A 34 -6.75 -30.23 -31.82
CA ILE A 34 -6.91 -30.89 -33.14
C ILE A 34 -7.47 -29.86 -34.11
N ASP A 35 -6.78 -29.63 -35.22
CA ASP A 35 -7.16 -28.65 -36.26
C ASP A 35 -7.40 -27.24 -35.68
N ALA A 36 -6.55 -26.80 -34.74
CA ALA A 36 -6.66 -25.49 -34.12
C ALA A 36 -5.80 -24.44 -34.85
N LEU A 37 -6.39 -23.27 -35.14
CA LEU A 37 -5.66 -22.12 -35.70
C LEU A 37 -5.53 -21.04 -34.63
N PHE A 38 -4.29 -20.67 -34.33
CA PHE A 38 -3.93 -19.63 -33.38
C PHE A 38 -3.44 -18.40 -34.17
N PHE A 39 -4.21 -17.32 -34.15
CA PHE A 39 -3.90 -16.08 -34.83
C PHE A 39 -3.73 -14.92 -33.83
N ASN A 40 -2.58 -14.24 -33.86
CA ASN A 40 -2.28 -13.11 -32.97
C ASN A 40 -2.43 -13.43 -31.47
N THR A 41 -2.11 -14.66 -31.08
CA THR A 41 -2.24 -15.13 -29.69
C THR A 41 -0.92 -15.10 -28.93
N ASP A 42 -1.00 -15.07 -27.60
CA ASP A 42 0.12 -15.18 -26.67
C ASP A 42 0.29 -16.61 -26.10
N ILE A 43 -0.37 -17.61 -26.71
CA ILE A 43 -0.27 -19.01 -26.31
C ILE A 43 0.96 -19.59 -26.99
N ASP A 44 1.99 -19.86 -26.20
CA ASP A 44 3.25 -20.45 -26.60
C ASP A 44 3.52 -21.77 -25.85
N GLU A 45 4.59 -22.46 -26.21
CA GLU A 45 4.97 -23.75 -25.62
C GLU A 45 5.12 -23.68 -24.09
N SER A 46 5.48 -22.52 -23.53
CA SER A 46 5.62 -22.37 -22.07
C SER A 46 4.28 -22.48 -21.31
N LYS A 47 3.15 -22.23 -21.98
CA LYS A 47 1.80 -22.32 -21.39
C LYS A 47 1.12 -23.67 -21.63
N LEU A 48 1.69 -24.51 -22.50
CA LEU A 48 1.24 -25.87 -22.81
C LEU A 48 2.08 -26.86 -21.98
N VAL A 49 1.52 -27.30 -20.86
CA VAL A 49 2.23 -28.07 -19.83
C VAL A 49 1.66 -29.50 -19.78
N ASP A 50 2.40 -30.42 -19.16
CA ASP A 50 1.93 -31.76 -18.80
C ASP A 50 1.38 -32.58 -19.99
N GLY A 51 2.16 -32.75 -21.07
CA GLY A 51 1.83 -33.68 -22.16
C GLY A 51 0.78 -33.18 -23.16
N THR A 52 0.59 -31.85 -23.25
CA THR A 52 -0.37 -31.26 -24.19
C THR A 52 0.05 -31.51 -25.65
N GLU A 53 -0.84 -32.09 -26.45
CA GLU A 53 -0.57 -32.46 -27.85
C GLU A 53 -1.23 -31.48 -28.84
N LEU A 54 -0.49 -31.12 -29.88
CA LEU A 54 -0.94 -30.29 -31.01
C LEU A 54 -0.98 -31.13 -32.28
N ILE A 55 -2.18 -31.46 -32.76
CA ILE A 55 -2.41 -32.24 -33.97
C ILE A 55 -2.93 -31.29 -35.05
N ASN A 56 -2.20 -31.21 -36.17
CA ASN A 56 -2.55 -30.39 -37.35
C ASN A 56 -2.93 -28.93 -37.01
N SER A 57 -2.26 -28.35 -36.02
CA SER A 57 -2.55 -27.00 -35.52
C SER A 57 -1.52 -26.00 -36.02
N THR A 58 -1.98 -24.80 -36.38
CA THR A 58 -1.13 -23.76 -37.02
C THR A 58 -1.08 -22.49 -36.18
N PHE A 59 0.11 -21.90 -36.07
CA PHE A 59 0.35 -20.64 -35.36
C PHE A 59 0.75 -19.54 -36.34
N THR A 60 -0.01 -18.44 -36.37
CA THR A 60 0.16 -17.34 -37.32
C THR A 60 0.19 -16.00 -36.58
N HIS A 61 1.21 -15.19 -36.82
CA HIS A 61 1.41 -13.88 -36.14
C HIS A 61 1.39 -13.93 -34.61
N ASN A 62 1.91 -15.00 -33.99
CA ASN A 62 1.94 -15.08 -32.53
C ASN A 62 2.75 -13.95 -31.89
N LYS A 63 2.24 -13.44 -30.77
CA LYS A 63 2.88 -12.46 -29.91
C LYS A 63 4.01 -13.15 -29.12
N LYS A 64 5.14 -13.42 -29.79
CA LYS A 64 6.31 -14.05 -29.16
C LYS A 64 7.11 -13.01 -28.36
N GLY A 65 7.44 -13.33 -27.12
CA GLY A 65 8.23 -12.49 -26.21
C GLY A 65 7.49 -12.17 -24.92
N CYS A 66 8.23 -11.69 -23.92
CA CYS A 66 7.67 -11.21 -22.66
C CYS A 66 6.98 -9.88 -22.91
N GLN A 67 5.75 -9.91 -23.42
CA GLN A 67 4.90 -8.74 -23.49
C GLN A 67 4.59 -8.35 -22.04
N MET A 68 5.11 -7.22 -21.58
CA MET A 68 4.58 -6.56 -20.38
C MET A 68 3.15 -6.14 -20.71
N THR A 69 2.21 -7.07 -20.55
CA THR A 69 0.80 -6.79 -20.72
C THR A 69 0.36 -5.91 -19.55
N PHE A 70 0.17 -4.62 -19.81
CA PHE A 70 -0.42 -3.63 -18.89
C PHE A 70 -1.86 -3.97 -18.45
N ASP A 71 -2.36 -5.16 -18.76
CA ASP A 71 -3.69 -5.64 -18.38
C ASP A 71 -3.72 -6.22 -16.95
N ASP A 72 -2.57 -6.69 -16.44
CA ASP A 72 -2.38 -6.94 -14.99
C ASP A 72 -2.19 -5.61 -14.22
N ASP A 73 -1.85 -4.53 -14.92
CA ASP A 73 -1.56 -3.22 -14.34
C ASP A 73 -2.80 -2.44 -13.90
N TYR A 74 -4.04 -2.87 -14.18
CA TYR A 74 -5.19 -2.16 -13.58
C TYR A 74 -5.09 -2.16 -12.05
N SER A 75 -4.60 -3.28 -11.48
CA SER A 75 -4.35 -3.39 -10.04
C SER A 75 -3.14 -2.55 -9.59
N ALA A 76 -2.04 -2.60 -10.34
CA ALA A 76 -0.81 -1.86 -10.00
C ALA A 76 -1.00 -0.35 -10.13
N TYR A 77 -1.55 0.13 -11.26
CA TYR A 77 -1.91 1.52 -11.49
C TYR A 77 -2.80 2.05 -10.37
N TRP A 78 -3.83 1.29 -9.97
CA TRP A 78 -4.74 1.71 -8.92
C TRP A 78 -4.05 1.85 -7.55
N VAL A 79 -3.15 0.92 -7.21
CA VAL A 79 -2.33 1.02 -5.99
C VAL A 79 -1.42 2.26 -6.03
N TYR A 80 -0.75 2.52 -7.16
CA TYR A 80 0.07 3.72 -7.31
C TYR A 80 -0.75 5.01 -7.27
N PHE A 81 -1.93 5.02 -7.87
CA PHE A 81 -2.84 6.16 -7.88
C PHE A 81 -3.36 6.47 -6.47
N ILE A 82 -3.77 5.45 -5.70
CA ILE A 82 -4.18 5.61 -4.30
C ILE A 82 -3.02 6.13 -3.45
N ASN A 83 -1.81 5.60 -3.64
CA ASN A 83 -0.61 6.09 -2.94
C ASN A 83 -0.30 7.54 -3.30
N PHE A 84 -0.40 7.89 -4.59
CA PHE A 84 -0.25 9.26 -5.06
C PHE A 84 -1.25 10.20 -4.38
N LEU A 85 -2.53 9.85 -4.31
CA LEU A 85 -3.54 10.64 -3.59
C LEU A 85 -3.23 10.77 -2.09
N GLY A 86 -2.78 9.68 -1.45
CA GLY A 86 -2.35 9.70 -0.05
C GLY A 86 -1.17 10.64 0.19
N THR A 87 -0.15 10.61 -0.67
CA THR A 87 0.99 11.53 -0.59
C THR A 87 0.61 12.97 -0.94
N LEU A 88 -0.33 13.19 -1.86
CA LEU A 88 -0.84 14.53 -2.17
C LEU A 88 -1.49 15.18 -0.95
N ALA A 89 -2.18 14.39 -0.11
CA ALA A 89 -2.79 14.85 1.14
C ALA A 89 -1.77 15.27 2.22
N VAL A 90 -0.50 14.90 2.07
CA VAL A 90 0.59 15.32 2.97
C VAL A 90 0.89 16.81 2.81
N LEU A 91 0.78 17.37 1.61
CA LEU A 91 1.00 18.79 1.33
C LEU A 91 0.08 19.72 2.15
N PRO A 92 -1.25 19.57 2.10
CA PRO A 92 -2.14 20.38 2.95
C PRO A 92 -1.92 20.07 4.42
N GLY A 93 -1.61 18.83 4.81
CA GLY A 93 -1.25 18.47 6.19
C GLY A 93 -0.06 19.27 6.73
N ASN A 94 0.98 19.44 5.91
CA ASN A 94 2.13 20.27 6.26
C ASN A 94 1.77 21.74 6.44
N ILE A 95 0.99 22.32 5.51
CA ILE A 95 0.54 23.72 5.59
C ILE A 95 -0.29 23.96 6.85
N VAL A 96 -1.25 23.07 7.11
CA VAL A 96 -2.10 23.08 8.31
C VAL A 96 -1.22 23.00 9.56
N SER A 97 -0.25 22.09 9.59
CA SER A 97 0.67 21.96 10.72
C SER A 97 1.45 23.23 11.00
N ALA A 98 2.01 23.87 9.96
CA ALA A 98 2.77 25.11 10.11
C ALA A 98 1.91 26.26 10.66
N LEU A 99 0.68 26.41 10.17
CA LEU A 99 -0.21 27.51 10.58
C LEU A 99 -0.81 27.34 11.98
N LEU A 100 -1.13 26.11 12.36
CA LEU A 100 -1.84 25.81 13.61
C LEU A 100 -0.90 25.52 14.77
N MET A 101 0.34 25.10 14.52
CA MET A 101 1.32 24.82 15.56
C MET A 101 1.61 26.05 16.42
N ASP A 102 1.69 27.24 15.80
CA ASP A 102 1.92 28.50 16.52
C ASP A 102 0.68 28.95 17.32
N LYS A 103 -0.52 28.59 16.86
CA LYS A 103 -1.79 29.07 17.43
C LYS A 103 -2.33 28.18 18.56
N ILE A 104 -2.35 26.87 18.35
CA ILE A 104 -2.97 25.87 19.25
C ILE A 104 -1.96 25.34 20.27
N GLY A 105 -0.65 25.50 20.02
CA GLY A 105 0.41 24.97 20.86
C GLY A 105 0.89 23.61 20.37
N ARG A 106 2.20 23.38 20.47
CA ARG A 106 2.90 22.24 19.86
C ARG A 106 2.43 20.89 20.38
N LEU A 107 2.24 20.79 21.70
CA LEU A 107 1.88 19.54 22.38
C LEU A 107 0.43 19.11 22.07
N SER A 108 -0.49 20.08 22.11
CA SER A 108 -1.90 19.88 21.77
C SER A 108 -2.06 19.50 20.29
N MET A 109 -1.26 20.11 19.41
CA MET A 109 -1.22 19.75 17.99
C MET A 109 -0.73 18.31 17.79
N LEU A 110 0.36 17.89 18.46
CA LEU A 110 0.86 16.53 18.42
C LEU A 110 -0.20 15.52 18.89
N GLY A 111 -0.71 15.70 20.11
CA GLY A 111 -1.67 14.76 20.68
C GLY A 111 -2.99 14.71 19.92
N GLY A 112 -3.54 15.87 19.54
CA GLY A 112 -4.79 15.97 18.79
C GLY A 112 -4.71 15.32 17.41
N SER A 113 -3.63 15.56 16.67
CA SER A 113 -3.43 14.94 15.34
C SER A 113 -3.16 13.43 15.41
N MET A 114 -2.46 12.93 16.44
CA MET A 114 -2.28 11.49 16.68
C MET A 114 -3.58 10.77 17.05
N VAL A 115 -4.41 11.37 17.91
CA VAL A 115 -5.71 10.79 18.26
C VAL A 115 -6.64 10.80 17.05
N LEU A 116 -6.71 11.91 16.31
CA LEU A 116 -7.59 12.03 15.16
C LEU A 116 -7.17 11.08 14.02
N SER A 117 -5.86 10.92 13.75
CA SER A 117 -5.36 9.93 12.79
C SER A 117 -5.65 8.48 13.24
N GLY A 118 -5.55 8.18 14.53
CA GLY A 118 -5.95 6.88 15.07
C GLY A 118 -7.43 6.57 14.87
N ILE A 119 -8.31 7.57 15.04
CA ILE A 119 -9.75 7.46 14.75
C ILE A 119 -9.97 7.22 13.25
N SER A 120 -9.30 7.95 12.37
CA SER A 120 -9.40 7.74 10.91
C SER A 120 -8.95 6.35 10.50
N CYS A 121 -7.88 5.84 11.11
CA CYS A 121 -7.39 4.49 10.89
C CYS A 121 -8.42 3.43 11.33
N PHE A 122 -9.10 3.64 12.46
CA PHE A 122 -10.18 2.77 12.91
C PHE A 122 -11.36 2.74 11.91
N PHE A 123 -11.73 3.89 11.34
CA PHE A 123 -12.78 3.96 10.33
C PHE A 123 -12.43 3.27 9.00
N LEU A 124 -11.15 3.05 8.69
CA LEU A 124 -10.75 2.24 7.52
C LEU A 124 -11.27 0.81 7.61
N TRP A 125 -11.42 0.26 8.82
CA TRP A 125 -11.98 -1.08 9.00
C TRP A 125 -13.47 -1.17 8.64
N PHE A 126 -14.22 -0.08 8.85
CA PHE A 126 -15.66 0.02 8.51
C PHE A 126 -15.91 0.54 7.09
N GLY A 127 -14.87 0.84 6.32
CA GLY A 127 -15.00 1.36 4.96
C GLY A 127 -15.61 0.33 4.02
N THR A 128 -16.90 0.47 3.71
CA THR A 128 -17.60 -0.39 2.74
C THR A 128 -17.53 0.14 1.30
N SER A 129 -17.20 1.42 1.12
CA SER A 129 -17.06 2.09 -0.17
C SER A 129 -15.60 2.46 -0.45
N GLU A 130 -15.14 2.25 -1.68
CA GLU A 130 -13.80 2.61 -2.14
C GLU A 130 -13.49 4.11 -1.92
N SER A 131 -14.46 4.98 -2.19
CA SER A 131 -14.31 6.43 -2.01
C SER A 131 -14.12 6.82 -0.55
N MET A 132 -14.81 6.14 0.36
CA MET A 132 -14.68 6.36 1.80
C MET A 132 -13.31 5.90 2.31
N MET A 133 -12.80 4.76 1.82
CA MET A 133 -11.48 4.27 2.18
C MET A 133 -10.37 5.22 1.72
N ILE A 134 -10.44 5.71 0.47
CA ILE A 134 -9.47 6.67 -0.07
C ILE A 134 -9.51 7.97 0.71
N PHE A 135 -10.71 8.49 1.02
CA PHE A 135 -10.85 9.70 1.82
C PHE A 135 -10.23 9.55 3.22
N MET A 136 -10.51 8.44 3.91
CA MET A 136 -9.94 8.16 5.23
C MET A 136 -8.42 7.96 5.18
N LEU A 137 -7.89 7.36 4.11
CA LEU A 137 -6.45 7.22 3.89
C LEU A 137 -5.76 8.58 3.70
N CYS A 138 -6.36 9.46 2.89
CA CYS A 138 -5.85 10.82 2.70
C CYS A 138 -5.87 11.61 4.02
N LEU A 139 -6.97 11.50 4.77
CA LEU A 139 -7.14 12.16 6.06
C LEU A 139 -6.14 11.63 7.10
N TYR A 140 -5.92 10.31 7.14
CA TYR A 140 -4.89 9.68 7.96
C TYR A 140 -3.49 10.19 7.63
N ASN A 141 -3.10 10.24 6.35
CA ASN A 141 -1.77 10.71 5.94
C ASN A 141 -1.56 12.19 6.26
N GLY A 142 -2.55 13.03 6.00
CA GLY A 142 -2.50 14.47 6.29
C GLY A 142 -2.39 14.79 7.79
N LEU A 143 -3.07 14.03 8.64
CA LEU A 143 -2.97 14.19 10.10
C LEU A 143 -1.67 13.60 10.65
N SER A 144 -1.22 12.47 10.12
CA SER A 144 0.01 11.81 10.57
C SER A 144 1.25 12.67 10.28
N ILE A 145 1.30 13.35 9.13
CA ILE A 145 2.42 14.27 8.85
C ILE A 145 2.40 15.48 9.78
N SER A 146 1.22 15.99 10.13
CA SER A 146 1.09 17.08 11.08
C SER A 146 1.60 16.68 12.48
N ALA A 147 1.32 15.44 12.90
CA ALA A 147 1.86 14.88 14.13
C ALA A 147 3.38 14.78 14.06
N TRP A 148 3.91 14.29 12.93
CA TRP A 148 5.35 14.12 12.70
C TRP A 148 6.12 15.44 12.81
N ASN A 149 5.65 16.49 12.11
CA ASN A 149 6.24 17.82 12.20
C ASN A 149 6.22 18.37 13.63
N SER A 150 5.11 18.12 14.35
CA SER A 150 4.98 18.56 15.73
C SER A 150 5.98 17.86 16.66
N LEU A 151 6.14 16.55 16.48
CA LEU A 151 7.08 15.73 17.23
C LEU A 151 8.54 16.16 16.99
N ASP A 152 8.90 16.45 15.74
CA ASP A 152 10.26 16.88 15.39
C ASP A 152 10.62 18.19 16.12
N VAL A 153 9.72 19.18 16.14
CA VAL A 153 9.99 20.43 16.85
C VAL A 153 10.07 20.21 18.36
N ILE A 154 9.12 19.47 18.96
CA ILE A 154 9.12 19.21 20.41
C ILE A 154 10.39 18.48 20.84
N THR A 155 10.81 17.47 20.07
CA THR A 155 12.05 16.73 20.33
C THR A 155 13.22 17.69 20.38
N THR A 156 13.25 18.65 19.45
CA THR A 156 14.34 19.60 19.40
C THR A 156 14.31 20.73 20.43
N GLU A 157 13.13 21.09 20.95
CA GLU A 157 12.96 22.06 22.04
C GLU A 157 13.23 21.42 23.41
N SER A 158 13.08 20.10 23.53
CA SER A 158 13.30 19.36 24.77
C SER A 158 14.78 19.21 25.16
N PHE A 159 15.71 19.36 24.20
CA PHE A 159 17.14 19.20 24.43
C PHE A 159 17.90 20.52 24.32
N PRO A 160 18.93 20.75 25.18
CA PRO A 160 19.76 21.96 25.09
C PRO A 160 20.58 21.99 23.80
N THR A 161 20.92 23.19 23.33
CA THR A 161 21.54 23.48 22.03
C THR A 161 22.80 22.64 21.76
N THR A 162 23.58 22.35 22.79
CA THR A 162 24.82 21.56 22.71
C THR A 162 24.61 20.06 22.48
N ARG A 163 23.43 19.52 22.80
CA ARG A 163 23.11 18.08 22.73
C ARG A 163 21.90 17.75 21.85
N ARG A 164 21.23 18.77 21.29
CA ARG A 164 20.04 18.63 20.43
C ARG A 164 20.25 17.66 19.27
N GLY A 165 21.39 17.73 18.58
CA GLY A 165 21.70 16.84 17.45
C GLY A 165 21.78 15.37 17.85
N THR A 166 22.49 15.07 18.95
CA THR A 166 22.64 13.69 19.45
C THR A 166 21.32 13.15 19.99
N GLY A 167 20.55 13.96 20.73
CA GLY A 167 19.23 13.58 21.25
C GLY A 167 18.24 13.28 20.12
N PHE A 168 18.14 14.18 19.13
CA PHE A 168 17.29 13.99 17.95
C PHE A 168 17.70 12.76 17.15
N GLY A 169 19.01 12.56 16.91
CA GLY A 169 19.52 11.39 16.21
C GLY A 169 19.20 10.08 16.92
N PHE A 170 19.35 10.03 18.25
CA PHE A 170 19.03 8.84 19.05
C PHE A 170 17.53 8.52 19.02
N CYS A 171 16.66 9.52 19.20
CA CYS A 171 15.21 9.34 19.09
C CYS A 171 14.79 8.87 17.68
N ASN A 172 15.37 9.44 16.63
CA ASN A 172 15.09 9.02 15.26
C ASN A 172 15.58 7.59 14.99
N ALA A 173 16.75 7.20 15.52
CA ALA A 173 17.24 5.82 15.41
C ALA A 173 16.28 4.81 16.06
N LEU A 174 15.78 5.12 17.27
CA LEU A 174 14.74 4.31 17.93
C LEU A 174 13.45 4.25 17.11
N CYS A 175 13.03 5.36 16.50
CA CYS A 175 11.86 5.39 15.62
C CYS A 175 12.04 4.48 14.39
N LYS A 176 13.22 4.48 13.77
CA LYS A 176 13.53 3.60 12.64
C LYS A 176 13.56 2.13 13.05
N LEU A 177 14.10 1.79 14.23
CA LEU A 177 14.04 0.43 14.77
C LEU A 177 12.59 -0.01 15.01
N ALA A 178 11.76 0.86 15.58
CA ALA A 178 10.33 0.59 15.76
C ALA A 178 9.61 0.39 14.42
N ALA A 179 9.96 1.15 13.37
CA ALA A 179 9.40 0.98 12.03
C ALA A 179 9.78 -0.38 11.40
N VAL A 180 11.03 -0.84 11.58
CA VAL A 180 11.46 -2.16 11.11
C VAL A 180 10.69 -3.27 11.83
N LEU A 181 10.61 -3.22 13.16
CA LEU A 181 9.84 -4.18 13.95
C LEU A 181 8.36 -4.15 13.60
N GLY A 182 7.78 -2.96 13.42
CA GLY A 182 6.41 -2.76 12.99
C GLY A 182 6.13 -3.44 11.65
N ASN A 183 6.96 -3.19 10.63
CA ASN A 183 6.79 -3.82 9.32
C ASN A 183 6.88 -5.36 9.38
N LEU A 184 7.77 -5.92 10.21
CA LEU A 184 7.87 -7.38 10.39
C LEU A 184 6.59 -7.95 11.01
N ILE A 185 6.08 -7.32 12.07
CA ILE A 185 4.84 -7.73 12.73
C ILE A 185 3.68 -7.63 11.73
N PHE A 186 3.52 -6.49 11.05
CA PHE A 186 2.45 -6.28 10.06
C PHE A 186 2.51 -7.29 8.93
N GLY A 187 3.71 -7.56 8.38
CA GLY A 187 3.90 -8.53 7.31
C GLY A 187 3.47 -9.94 7.70
N SER A 188 3.76 -10.37 8.94
CA SER A 188 3.33 -11.68 9.44
C SER A 188 1.82 -11.77 9.71
N LEU A 189 1.18 -10.67 10.14
CA LEU A 189 -0.23 -10.67 10.51
C LEU A 189 -1.18 -10.45 9.32
N VAL A 190 -0.73 -9.79 8.25
CA VAL A 190 -1.58 -9.47 7.09
C VAL A 190 -2.09 -10.72 6.36
N GLY A 191 -1.33 -11.83 6.45
CA GLY A 191 -1.69 -13.12 5.86
C GLY A 191 -2.82 -13.86 6.58
N ILE A 192 -3.11 -13.51 7.84
CA ILE A 192 -4.16 -14.16 8.63
C ILE A 192 -5.46 -13.35 8.53
N THR A 193 -5.43 -12.08 8.95
CA THR A 193 -6.57 -11.17 8.80
C THR A 193 -6.09 -9.73 8.67
N LYS A 194 -6.70 -8.98 7.76
CA LYS A 194 -6.38 -7.56 7.51
C LYS A 194 -6.81 -6.63 8.65
N ALA A 195 -7.73 -7.07 9.52
CA ALA A 195 -8.28 -6.26 10.59
C ALA A 195 -7.33 -6.08 11.78
N ILE A 196 -6.55 -7.12 12.13
CA ILE A 196 -5.67 -7.07 13.31
C ILE A 196 -4.61 -5.95 13.18
N PRO A 197 -3.89 -5.82 12.05
CA PRO A 197 -2.90 -4.74 11.90
C PRO A 197 -3.52 -3.34 11.99
N ILE A 198 -4.73 -3.15 11.47
CA ILE A 198 -5.44 -1.85 11.50
C ILE A 198 -5.82 -1.48 12.94
N LEU A 199 -6.41 -2.41 13.69
CA LEU A 199 -6.79 -2.18 15.09
C LEU A 199 -5.57 -1.95 15.99
N MET A 200 -4.48 -2.68 15.73
CA MET A 200 -3.22 -2.48 16.43
C MET A 200 -2.62 -1.09 16.13
N ALA A 201 -2.60 -0.67 14.86
CA ALA A 201 -2.18 0.68 14.50
C ALA A 201 -3.02 1.77 15.19
N SER A 202 -4.35 1.65 15.14
CA SER A 202 -5.24 2.65 15.72
C SER A 202 -5.08 2.76 17.23
N SER A 203 -4.92 1.62 17.93
CA SER A 203 -4.76 1.61 19.39
C SER A 203 -3.44 2.23 19.83
N VAL A 204 -2.34 1.94 19.12
CA VAL A 204 -1.03 2.54 19.40
C VAL A 204 -1.03 4.04 19.12
N LEU A 205 -1.67 4.49 18.04
CA LEU A 205 -1.79 5.92 17.71
C LEU A 205 -2.62 6.69 18.73
N VAL A 206 -3.78 6.16 19.12
CA VAL A 206 -4.63 6.79 20.14
C VAL A 206 -3.94 6.77 21.50
N GLY A 207 -3.33 5.64 21.88
CA GLY A 207 -2.56 5.54 23.13
C GLY A 207 -1.39 6.52 23.18
N GLY A 208 -0.61 6.59 22.10
CA GLY A 208 0.48 7.54 21.96
C GLY A 208 0.02 9.00 22.00
N GLY A 209 -1.08 9.32 21.32
CA GLY A 209 -1.67 10.65 21.34
C GLY A 209 -2.20 11.06 22.72
N LEU A 210 -2.83 10.15 23.46
CA LEU A 210 -3.30 10.39 24.83
C LEU A 210 -2.14 10.62 25.79
N VAL A 211 -1.07 9.85 25.66
CA VAL A 211 0.16 10.08 26.44
C VAL A 211 0.80 11.41 26.07
N ALA A 212 0.84 11.76 24.78
CA ALA A 212 1.35 13.05 24.30
C ALA A 212 0.61 14.25 24.92
N LEU A 213 -0.72 14.17 25.04
CA LEU A 213 -1.54 15.21 25.69
C LEU A 213 -1.31 15.33 27.20
N ARG A 214 -0.74 14.30 27.84
CA ARG A 214 -0.42 14.30 29.28
C ARG A 214 0.96 14.85 29.59
N LEU A 215 1.79 15.13 28.58
CA LEU A 215 3.06 15.79 28.81
C LEU A 215 2.83 17.25 29.29
N PRO A 216 3.68 17.77 30.18
CA PRO A 216 3.62 19.17 30.60
C PRO A 216 4.00 20.09 29.43
N ASP A 217 3.27 21.20 29.31
CA ASP A 217 3.39 22.16 28.21
C ASP A 217 4.81 22.76 28.18
N THR A 218 5.53 22.61 27.06
CA THR A 218 6.91 23.11 26.89
C THR A 218 6.95 24.62 26.64
N LYS A 219 5.78 25.26 26.50
CA LYS A 219 5.61 26.69 26.16
C LYS A 219 6.27 27.66 27.15
N SER A 220 6.51 27.26 28.40
CA SER A 220 7.07 28.12 29.46
C SER A 220 8.59 28.01 29.65
N ASN A 221 9.25 27.04 29.04
CA ASN A 221 10.69 26.81 29.19
C ASN A 221 11.37 26.79 27.82
N VAL A 222 11.33 27.92 27.10
CA VAL A 222 12.29 28.16 26.01
C VAL A 222 13.66 28.29 26.69
N LEU A 223 14.34 27.17 26.92
CA LEU A 223 15.73 27.17 27.38
C LEU A 223 16.57 27.65 26.20
N MET A 224 16.73 28.97 26.14
CA MET A 224 17.66 29.68 25.27
C MET A 224 19.10 29.31 25.61
#